data_AF-A0A3D1SKH8-F1
#
_entry.id   AF-A0A3D1SKH8-F1
#
_cell.length_a   1.000
_cell.length_b   1.000
_cell.length_c   1.000
_cell.angle_alpha   90.00
_cell.angle_beta   90.00
_cell.angle_gamma   90.00
#
_symmetry.space_group_name_H-M   'P 1'
#
loop_
_entity.id
_entity.type
_entity.pdbx_description
1 polymer ?
#
loop_
_entity_poly.entity_id
_entity_poly.type
_entity_poly.pdbx_seq_one_letter_code
_entity_poly.pdbx_strand_id
1 'polypeptide(L)' 'GSPRLTHTFMHLGLIDEYRIFLNPIVLGGGIPLFQGISDWTKLKLVEAKTFQAGVVALHYQTVKPEPTSESMGSA' A
#
# COMPACT_ATOMS: atom_id res chain seq x y z
N GLY A 1 10.75 -1.16 -8.72
CA GLY A 1 11.19 -1.42 -7.35
C GLY A 1 11.46 -2.90 -7.18
N SER A 2 12.33 -3.28 -6.24
CA SER A 2 12.54 -4.70 -5.91
C SER A 2 11.34 -5.21 -5.10
N PRO A 3 10.67 -6.31 -5.51
CA PRO A 3 9.52 -6.84 -4.77
C PRO A 3 9.85 -7.13 -3.31
N ARG A 4 11.04 -7.71 -3.04
CA ARG A 4 11.48 -8.05 -1.69
C ARG A 4 11.63 -6.80 -0.80
N LEU A 5 12.23 -5.73 -1.32
CA LEU A 5 12.39 -4.48 -0.57
C LEU A 5 11.03 -3.83 -0.29
N THR A 6 10.16 -3.81 -1.30
CA THR A 6 8.80 -3.31 -1.16
C THR A 6 8.03 -4.09 -0.08
N HIS A 7 8.11 -5.41 -0.06
CA HIS A 7 7.49 -6.24 0.98
C HIS A 7 8.07 -5.96 2.38
N THR A 8 9.39 -5.77 2.50
CA THR A 8 9.99 -5.36 3.78
C THR A 8 9.41 -4.03 4.27
N PHE A 9 9.28 -3.03 3.39
CA PHE A 9 8.71 -1.74 3.78
C PHE A 9 7.22 -1.82 4.11
N MET A 10 6.46 -2.65 3.39
CA MET A 10 5.06 -2.95 3.72
C MET A 10 4.95 -3.56 5.12
N HIS A 11 5.77 -4.56 5.43
CA HIS A 11 5.79 -5.20 6.74
C HIS A 11 6.15 -4.22 7.88
N LEU A 12 7.09 -3.31 7.62
CA LEU A 12 7.50 -2.28 8.59
C LEU A 12 6.53 -1.08 8.66
N GLY A 13 5.44 -1.08 7.89
CA GLY A 13 4.49 0.06 7.86
C GLY A 13 5.09 1.35 7.32
N LEU A 14 6.15 1.28 6.51
CA LEU A 14 6.91 2.44 6.02
C LEU A 14 6.43 2.98 4.67
N ILE A 15 5.32 2.46 4.14
CA ILE A 15 4.76 2.94 2.88
C ILE A 15 3.80 4.10 3.18
N ASP A 16 4.09 5.29 2.66
CA ASP A 16 3.18 6.44 2.76
C ASP A 16 2.13 6.45 1.64
N GLU A 17 2.48 5.95 0.45
CA GLU A 17 1.63 5.96 -0.73
C GLU A 17 1.70 4.66 -1.53
N TYR A 18 0.55 4.21 -2.03
CA TYR A 18 0.45 3.11 -2.99
C TYR A 18 -0.02 3.65 -4.34
N ARG A 19 0.78 3.43 -5.39
CA ARG A 19 0.40 3.68 -6.79
C ARG A 19 0.23 2.33 -7.50
N ILE A 20 -1.01 1.86 -7.56
CA ILE A 20 -1.35 0.52 -8.04
C ILE A 20 -1.93 0.61 -9.45
N PHE A 21 -1.36 -0.15 -10.38
CA PHE A 21 -1.88 -0.29 -11.75
C PHE A 21 -2.59 -1.64 -11.87
N LEU A 22 -3.91 -1.59 -11.96
CA LEU A 22 -4.73 -2.77 -12.23
C LEU A 22 -4.76 -3.02 -13.73
N ASN A 23 -4.22 -4.16 -14.13
CA ASN A 23 -4.23 -4.62 -15.51
C ASN A 23 -5.42 -5.58 -15.72
N PRO A 24 -6.17 -5.49 -16.83
CA PRO A 24 -7.34 -6.31 -17.09
C PRO A 24 -6.94 -7.73 -17.58
N ILE A 25 -6.11 -8.42 -16.79
CA ILE A 25 -5.64 -9.77 -17.05
C ILE A 25 -5.59 -10.57 -15.74
N VAL A 26 -5.99 -11.85 -15.81
CA VAL A 26 -5.86 -12.78 -14.69
C VAL A 26 -4.59 -13.60 -14.89
N LEU A 27 -3.63 -13.42 -14.00
CA LEU A 27 -2.37 -14.17 -14.01
C LEU A 27 -2.54 -15.46 -13.19
N GLY A 28 -2.06 -16.59 -13.73
CA GLY A 28 -2.07 -17.89 -13.05
C GLY A 28 -1.00 -18.03 -11.94
N GLY A 29 -0.10 -17.06 -11.80
CA GLY A 29 0.97 -17.07 -10.80
C GLY A 29 1.85 -15.83 -10.89
N GLY A 30 2.76 -15.66 -9.92
CA GLY A 30 3.68 -14.53 -9.85
C GLY A 30 4.00 -14.13 -8.41
N ILE A 31 4.74 -13.04 -8.27
CA ILE A 31 5.03 -12.45 -6.96
C ILE A 31 3.81 -11.61 -6.54
N PRO A 32 3.17 -11.89 -5.40
CA PRO A 32 2.02 -11.11 -4.95
C PRO A 32 2.42 -9.66 -4.66
N LEU A 33 1.55 -8.71 -5.02
CA LEU A 33 1.78 -7.30 -4.72
C LEU A 33 1.90 -7.06 -3.21
N PHE A 34 1.01 -7.69 -2.44
CA PHE A 34 0.96 -7.61 -0.99
C PHE A 34 1.46 -8.91 -0.38
N GLN A 35 2.47 -8.82 0.47
CA GLN A 35 3.05 -9.95 1.18
C GLN A 35 3.58 -9.49 2.54
N GLY A 36 3.50 -10.34 3.56
CA GLY A 36 4.02 -10.04 4.89
C GLY A 36 3.24 -8.98 5.67
N ILE A 37 1.96 -8.79 5.32
CA ILE A 37 1.04 -7.89 6.01
C ILE A 37 0.44 -8.62 7.21
N SER A 38 0.84 -8.23 8.42
CA SER A 38 0.36 -8.81 9.67
C SER A 38 -0.96 -8.18 10.14
N ASP A 39 -1.10 -6.88 9.92
CA ASP A 39 -2.24 -6.06 10.33
C ASP A 39 -2.83 -5.29 9.15
N TRP A 40 -4.09 -4.86 9.27
CA TRP A 40 -4.74 -4.09 8.22
C TRP A 40 -4.12 -2.68 8.11
N THR A 41 -3.78 -2.28 6.89
CA THR A 41 -3.36 -0.90 6.59
C THR A 41 -4.53 -0.13 6.01
N LYS A 42 -4.98 0.92 6.70
CA LYS A 42 -6.04 1.79 6.19
C LYS A 42 -5.51 2.64 5.03
N LEU A 43 -6.22 2.64 3.91
CA LEU A 43 -5.90 3.43 2.72
C LEU A 43 -6.99 4.46 2.45
N LYS A 44 -6.57 5.65 2.02
CA LYS A 44 -7.45 6.70 1.49
C LYS A 44 -7.20 6.83 -0.01
N LEU A 45 -8.25 6.69 -0.82
CA LEU A 45 -8.15 6.95 -2.26
C LEU A 45 -7.89 8.44 -2.50
N VAL A 46 -6.82 8.73 -3.23
CA VAL A 46 -6.44 10.09 -3.66
C VAL A 46 -6.89 10.32 -5.10
N GLU A 47 -6.62 9.36 -5.99
CA GLU A 47 -6.99 9.43 -7.40
C GLU A 47 -7.32 8.03 -7.95
N ALA A 48 -8.30 7.95 -8.83
CA ALA A 48 -8.55 6.78 -9.68
C ALA A 48 -8.63 7.25 -11.14
N LYS A 49 -7.73 6.75 -11.99
CA LYS A 49 -7.65 7.11 -13.40
C LYS A 49 -7.73 5.87 -14.28
N THR A 50 -8.70 5.86 -15.18
CA THR A 50 -8.85 4.83 -16.20
C THR A 50 -8.14 5.25 -17.49
N PHE A 51 -7.38 4.35 -18.10
CA PHE A 51 -6.77 4.56 -19.40
C PHE A 51 -7.57 3.86 -20.50
N GLN A 52 -7.42 4.32 -21.75
CA GLN A 52 -8.11 3.73 -22.91
C GLN A 52 -7.82 2.24 -23.10
N ALA A 53 -6.62 1.78 -22.69
CA ALA A 53 -6.23 0.36 -22.72
C ALA A 53 -6.89 -0.51 -21.63
N GLY A 54 -7.81 0.04 -20.83
CA GLY A 54 -8.52 -0.67 -19.75
C GLY A 54 -7.74 -0.78 -18.43
N VAL A 55 -6.49 -0.31 -18.39
CA VAL A 55 -5.71 -0.20 -17.16
C VAL A 55 -6.32 0.86 -16.24
N VAL A 56 -6.36 0.57 -14.93
CA VAL A 56 -6.77 1.54 -13.90
C VAL A 56 -5.59 1.85 -13.01
N ALA A 57 -5.15 3.11 -12.99
CA ALA A 57 -4.21 3.60 -11.98
C ALA A 57 -4.97 4.08 -10.75
N LEU A 58 -4.62 3.53 -9.60
CA LEU A 58 -5.13 3.91 -8.30
C LEU A 58 -3.99 4.51 -7.49
N HIS A 59 -4.20 5.71 -6.97
CA HIS A 59 -3.31 6.36 -6.03
C HIS A 59 -3.98 6.38 -4.66
N TYR A 60 -3.36 5.72 -3.69
CA TYR A 60 -3.77 5.70 -2.29
C TYR A 60 -2.70 6.32 -1.41
N GLN A 61 -3.14 6.95 -0.33
CA GLN A 61 -2.31 7.33 0.81
C GLN A 61 -2.61 6.42 1.99
N THR A 62 -1.60 6.08 2.78
CA THR A 62 -1.80 5.39 4.06
C THR A 62 -2.37 6.35 5.09
N VAL A 63 -3.37 5.89 5.83
CA VAL A 63 -3.90 6.61 6.98
C VAL A 63 -3.15 6.11 8.20
N LYS A 64 -2.17 6.88 8.66
CA LYS A 64 -1.45 6.58 9.89
C LYS A 64 -2.42 6.76 11.07
N PRO A 65 -2.48 5.81 12.02
CA PRO A 65 -3.17 6.07 13.29
C PRO A 65 -2.52 7.28 13.94
N GLU A 66 -3.31 8.17 14.54
CA GLU A 66 -2.73 9.28 15.30
C GLU A 66 -1.86 8.71 16.42
N PRO A 67 -0.69 9.31 16.70
CA PRO A 67 0.09 8.92 17.86
C PRO A 67 -0.76 9.19 19.10
N THR A 68 -1.25 8.11 19.74
CA THR A 68 -1.95 8.21 21.02
C THR A 68 -1.03 8.94 21.99
N SER A 69 -1.54 10.01 22.62
CA SER A 69 -0.82 10.93 23.51
C SER A 69 -0.28 10.32 24.81
N GLU A 70 -0.15 9.00 24.92
CA GLU A 70 0.24 8.29 26.15
C GLU A 70 1.76 8.14 26.34
N SER A 71 2.60 8.52 25.38
CA SER A 71 4.06 8.35 25.50
C SER A 71 4.86 9.61 25.85
N MET A 72 4.22 10.69 26.33
CA MET A 72 4.92 11.88 26.86
C MET A 72 4.77 12.02 28.39
N GLY A 73 4.69 10.89 29.10
CA GLY A 73 4.76 10.85 30.55
C GLY A 73 5.66 9.72 31.02
N SER A 74 6.88 10.07 31.47
CA SER A 74 7.82 9.29 32.28
C SER A 74 9.16 8.98 31.61
N ALA A 75 10.08 9.96 31.63
CA ALA A 75 11.44 9.83 32.18
C ALA A 75 12.15 11.20 32.10
#